data_AF-A0A7U9X2L6-F1
#
_entry.id   AF-A0A7U9X2L6-F1
#
_cell.length_a   1.000
_cell.length_b   1.000
_cell.length_c   1.000
_cell.angle_alpha   90.00
_cell.angle_beta   90.00
_cell.angle_gamma   90.00
#
_symmetry.space_group_name_H-M   'P 1'
#
loop_
_entity.id
_entity.type
_entity.pdbx_description
1 polymer ?
#
loop_
_entity_poly.entity_id
_entity_poly.type
_entity_poly.pdbx_seq_one_letter_code
_entity_poly.pdbx_strand_id
1 'polypeptide(L)'
;MKEKILSTIALITAFVPLTAPFIWKPDSPAATAIIIGYCIFAAVSFIYALFLFAKIKLRDINTKIALGVNAVYVVGILVTVIIPRLLNR
;
A
#
# COMPACT_ATOMS: atom_id res chain seq x y z
N MET A 1 14.82 19.10 -7.51
CA MET A 1 13.62 19.35 -6.65
C MET A 1 12.46 18.42 -6.98
N LYS A 2 11.99 18.35 -8.23
CA LYS A 2 10.85 17.52 -8.64
C LYS A 2 10.97 16.04 -8.22
N GLU A 3 12.13 15.42 -8.45
CA GLU A 3 12.41 14.02 -8.09
C GLU A 3 12.29 13.75 -6.59
N LYS A 4 12.86 14.66 -5.78
CA LYS A 4 12.80 14.60 -4.31
C LYS A 4 11.37 14.74 -3.78
N ILE A 5 10.53 15.55 -4.44
CA ILE A 5 9.11 15.69 -4.11
C ILE A 5 8.37 14.39 -4.43
N LEU A 6 8.59 13.80 -5.61
CA LEU A 6 7.96 12.54 -6.01
C LEU A 6 8.29 11.38 -5.06
N SER A 7 9.56 11.21 -4.67
CA SER A 7 9.92 10.15 -3.72
C SER A 7 9.43 10.42 -2.30
N THR A 8 9.33 11.69 -1.89
CA THR A 8 8.72 12.06 -0.61
C THR A 8 7.22 11.72 -0.59
N ILE A 9 6.49 12.00 -1.68
CA ILE A 9 5.08 11.60 -1.81
C ILE A 9 4.93 10.07 -1.74
N ALA A 10 5.81 9.33 -2.43
CA ALA A 10 5.80 7.87 -2.37
C ALA A 10 5.97 7.36 -0.93
N LEU A 11 6.87 7.97 -0.17
CA LEU A 11 7.11 7.61 1.22
C LEU A 11 5.91 7.96 2.13
N ILE A 12 5.36 9.16 2.02
CA ILE A 12 4.21 9.59 2.85
C ILE A 12 3.01 8.69 2.62
N THR A 13 2.73 8.34 1.36
CA THR A 13 1.59 7.47 1.03
C THR A 13 1.73 6.05 1.60
N ALA A 14 2.95 5.56 1.83
CA ALA A 14 3.16 4.25 2.45
C ALA A 14 2.76 4.20 3.95
N PHE A 15 2.59 5.34 4.62
CA PHE A 15 2.14 5.40 6.02
C PHE A 15 0.63 5.36 6.18
N VAL A 16 -0.15 5.63 5.13
CA VAL A 16 -1.61 5.62 5.21
C VAL A 16 -2.14 4.21 5.56
N PRO A 17 -1.74 3.12 4.89
CA PRO A 17 -2.20 1.78 5.27
C PRO A 17 -1.74 1.34 6.68
N LEU A 18 -0.68 1.94 7.20
CA LEU A 18 -0.13 1.66 8.53
C LEU A 18 -1.11 2.06 9.64
N THR A 19 -2.06 2.95 9.37
CA THR A 19 -3.09 3.34 10.35
C THR A 19 -4.30 2.40 10.38
N ALA A 20 -4.39 1.43 9.45
CA ALA A 20 -5.52 0.50 9.35
C ALA A 20 -5.82 -0.28 10.65
N PRO A 21 -4.84 -0.77 11.43
CA PRO A 21 -5.10 -1.48 12.68
C PRO A 21 -5.85 -0.65 13.72
N PHE A 22 -5.67 0.68 13.73
CA PHE A 22 -6.35 1.58 14.68
C PHE A 22 -7.83 1.79 14.37
N ILE A 23 -8.25 1.48 13.14
CA ILE A 23 -9.63 1.66 12.67
C ILE A 23 -10.36 0.31 12.59
N TRP A 24 -9.63 -0.81 12.71
CA TRP A 24 -10.20 -2.14 12.64
C TRP A 24 -11.24 -2.37 13.76
N LYS A 25 -12.49 -2.57 13.35
CA LYS A 25 -13.59 -2.96 14.23
C LYS A 25 -14.47 -3.99 13.49
N PRO A 26 -14.34 -5.29 13.79
CA PRO A 26 -14.90 -6.36 12.96
C PRO A 26 -16.43 -6.29 12.84
N ASP A 27 -17.12 -5.81 13.88
CA ASP A 27 -18.59 -5.71 13.90
C ASP A 27 -19.14 -4.44 13.25
N SER A 28 -18.29 -3.56 12.72
CA SER A 28 -18.71 -2.32 12.09
C SER A 28 -18.61 -2.39 10.56
N PRO A 29 -19.74 -2.31 9.83
CA PRO A 29 -19.72 -2.21 8.37
C PRO A 29 -18.89 -1.02 7.86
N ALA A 30 -18.89 0.09 8.61
CA ALA A 30 -18.11 1.27 8.29
C ALA A 30 -16.60 1.00 8.39
N ALA A 31 -16.15 0.31 9.45
CA ALA A 31 -14.74 -0.06 9.59
C ALA A 31 -14.30 -1.01 8.46
N THR A 32 -15.13 -1.98 8.09
CA THR A 32 -14.85 -2.88 6.95
C THR A 32 -14.70 -2.12 5.64
N ALA A 33 -15.58 -1.16 5.35
CA ALA A 33 -15.49 -0.32 4.15
C ALA A 33 -14.18 0.50 4.14
N ILE A 34 -13.80 1.06 5.29
CA ILE A 34 -12.56 1.84 5.43
C ILE A 34 -11.33 0.94 5.19
N ILE A 35 -11.31 -0.28 5.72
CA ILE A 35 -10.22 -1.24 5.51
C ILE A 35 -10.07 -1.62 4.04
N ILE A 36 -11.19 -1.82 3.33
CA ILE A 36 -11.15 -2.05 1.87
C ILE A 36 -10.52 -0.85 1.16
N GLY A 37 -10.87 0.37 1.59
CA GLY A 37 -10.21 1.60 1.11
C GLY A 37 -8.70 1.60 1.34
N TYR A 38 -8.23 1.20 2.53
CA TYR A 38 -6.82 1.06 2.83
C TYR A 38 -6.12 0.03 1.94
N CYS A 39 -6.75 -1.11 1.66
CA CYS A 39 -6.21 -2.12 0.76
C CYS A 39 -6.03 -1.60 -0.67
N ILE A 40 -7.03 -0.87 -1.19
CA ILE A 40 -6.96 -0.24 -2.51
C ILE A 40 -5.84 0.81 -2.52
N PHE A 41 -5.76 1.64 -1.48
CA PHE A 41 -4.75 2.68 -1.36
C PHE A 41 -3.32 2.10 -1.34
N ALA A 42 -3.10 1.01 -0.59
CA ALA A 42 -1.82 0.30 -0.55
C ALA A 42 -1.42 -0.23 -1.93
N ALA A 43 -2.36 -0.81 -2.69
CA ALA A 43 -2.10 -1.29 -4.04
C ALA A 43 -1.73 -0.14 -5.01
N VAL A 44 -2.44 0.99 -4.94
CA VAL A 44 -2.14 2.17 -5.77
C VAL A 44 -0.78 2.77 -5.39
N SER A 45 -0.47 2.88 -4.10
CA SER A 45 0.83 3.38 -3.61
C SER A 45 1.97 2.44 -4.04
N PHE A 46 1.76 1.13 -4.01
CA PHE A 46 2.70 0.16 -4.54
C PHE A 46 2.99 0.38 -6.04
N ILE A 47 1.93 0.50 -6.85
CA ILE A 47 2.07 0.74 -8.30
C ILE A 47 2.82 2.05 -8.56
N TYR A 48 2.53 3.10 -7.80
CA TYR A 48 3.23 4.38 -7.91
C TYR A 48 4.73 4.26 -7.57
N ALA A 49 5.07 3.61 -6.45
CA ALA A 49 6.45 3.38 -6.06
C ALA A 49 7.19 2.49 -7.07
N LEU A 50 6.52 1.48 -7.63
CA LEU A 50 7.06 0.61 -8.67
C LEU A 50 7.31 1.38 -9.96
N PHE A 51 6.40 2.28 -10.35
CA PHE A 51 6.57 3.14 -11.53
C PHE A 51 7.78 4.08 -11.36
N LEU A 52 7.91 4.73 -10.20
CA LEU A 52 9.08 5.56 -9.88
C LEU A 52 10.39 4.75 -9.97
N PHE A 53 10.40 3.55 -9.40
CA PHE A 53 11.59 2.71 -9.34
C PHE A 53 11.99 2.11 -10.70
N ALA A 54 11.01 1.62 -11.48
CA ALA A 54 11.25 0.83 -12.69
C ALA A 54 11.27 1.70 -13.96
N LYS A 55 10.33 2.65 -14.10
CA LYS A 55 10.20 3.48 -15.31
C LYS A 55 11.00 4.76 -15.21
N ILE A 56 10.87 5.49 -14.10
CA ILE A 56 11.60 6.75 -13.88
C ILE A 56 13.03 6.47 -13.39
N LYS A 57 13.34 5.24 -12.98
CA LYS A 57 14.65 4.82 -12.43
C LYS A 57 15.07 5.65 -11.20
N LEU A 58 14.10 6.17 -10.47
CA LEU A 58 14.29 6.97 -9.27
C LEU A 58 14.43 6.00 -8.09
N ARG A 59 15.67 5.67 -7.74
CA ARG A 59 16.04 4.58 -6.81
C ARG A 59 16.63 5.11 -5.50
N ASP A 60 16.19 6.28 -5.07
CA ASP A 60 16.58 6.83 -3.79
C ASP A 60 16.01 6.01 -2.61
N ILE A 61 16.48 6.32 -1.41
CA ILE A 61 16.10 5.60 -0.19
C ILE A 61 14.59 5.68 0.06
N ASN A 62 13.96 6.83 -0.17
CA ASN A 62 12.53 7.02 0.05
C ASN A 62 11.70 6.14 -0.90
N THR A 63 12.05 6.10 -2.19
CA THR A 63 11.37 5.23 -3.15
C THR A 63 11.59 3.74 -2.84
N LYS A 64 12.79 3.35 -2.40
CA LYS A 64 13.06 1.96 -2.00
C LYS A 64 12.26 1.55 -0.76
N ILE A 65 12.20 2.41 0.26
CA ILE A 65 11.39 2.16 1.46
C ILE A 65 9.91 2.09 1.09
N ALA A 66 9.41 3.07 0.33
CA ALA A 66 8.03 3.09 -0.11
C ALA A 66 7.66 1.83 -0.91
N LEU A 67 8.53 1.39 -1.81
CA LEU A 67 8.32 0.17 -2.59
C LEU A 67 8.31 -1.07 -1.69
N GLY A 68 9.28 -1.20 -0.79
CA GLY A 68 9.39 -2.34 0.13
C GLY A 68 8.20 -2.44 1.08
N VAL A 69 7.83 -1.34 1.72
CA VAL A 69 6.70 -1.29 2.67
C VAL A 69 5.38 -1.61 1.96
N ASN A 70 5.11 -0.97 0.81
CA ASN A 70 3.90 -1.26 0.06
C ASN A 70 3.87 -2.69 -0.52
N ALA A 71 5.03 -3.26 -0.86
CA ALA A 71 5.11 -4.67 -1.27
C ALA A 71 4.65 -5.60 -0.15
N VAL A 72 5.07 -5.36 1.09
CA VAL A 72 4.63 -6.13 2.26
C VAL A 72 3.11 -6.03 2.42
N TYR A 73 2.53 -4.83 2.27
CA TYR A 73 1.07 -4.67 2.33
C TYR A 73 0.35 -5.46 1.23
N VAL A 74 0.81 -5.36 -0.02
CA VAL A 74 0.21 -6.09 -1.14
C VAL A 74 0.29 -7.61 -0.94
N VAL A 75 1.43 -8.12 -0.48
CA VAL A 75 1.58 -9.54 -0.13
C VAL A 75 0.63 -9.92 1.01
N GLY A 76 0.54 -9.11 2.06
CA GLY A 76 -0.40 -9.32 3.16
C GLY A 76 -1.84 -9.40 2.67
N ILE A 77 -2.27 -8.48 1.80
CA ILE A 77 -3.61 -8.48 1.19
C ILE A 77 -3.83 -9.74 0.34
N LEU A 78 -2.85 -10.14 -0.47
CA LEU A 78 -2.95 -11.34 -1.29
C LEU A 78 -3.16 -12.59 -0.44
N VAL A 79 -2.35 -12.77 0.60
CA VAL A 79 -2.38 -13.95 1.47
C VAL A 79 -3.62 -13.99 2.36
N THR A 80 -4.05 -12.85 2.89
CA THR A 80 -5.15 -12.80 3.89
C THR A 80 -6.53 -12.57 3.29
N VAL A 81 -6.62 -11.91 2.13
CA VAL A 81 -7.91 -11.51 1.53
C VAL A 81 -8.18 -12.23 0.22
N ILE A 82 -7.22 -12.24 -0.70
CA ILE A 82 -7.46 -12.70 -2.08
C ILE A 82 -7.40 -14.22 -2.16
N ILE A 83 -6.30 -14.84 -1.73
CA ILE A 83 -6.09 -16.30 -1.82
C ILE A 83 -7.21 -17.09 -1.12
N PRO A 84 -7.62 -16.77 0.13
CA PRO A 84 -8.69 -17.51 0.80
C PRO A 84 -10.02 -17.43 0.06
N ARG A 85 -10.34 -16.27 -0.54
CA ARG A 85 -11.57 -16.11 -1.34
C ARG A 85 -11.53 -16.84 -2.67
N LEU A 86 -10.34 -17.09 -3.22
CA LEU A 86 -10.16 -17.88 -4.44
C LEU A 86 -10.24 -19.38 -4.16
N LEU A 87 -9.75 -19.86 -3.00
CA LEU A 87 -9.82 -21.28 -2.62
C LEU A 87 -11.19 -21.70 -2.09
N ASN A 88 -11.95 -20.81 -1.46
CA ASN A 88 -13.30 -21.11 -0.93
C ASN A 88 -14.44 -20.86 -1.94
N ARG A 89 -14.12 -20.67 -3.22
CA ARG A 89 -15.10 -20.64 -4.32
C ARG A 89 -15.13 -21.97 -5.02
#